data_AF-A0A173RM74-F1
#
_entry.id   AF-A0A173RM74-F1
#
_cell.length_a   1.000
_cell.length_b   1.000
_cell.length_c   1.000
_cell.angle_alpha   90.00
_cell.angle_beta   90.00
_cell.angle_gamma   90.00
#
_symmetry.space_group_name_H-M   'P 1'
#
loop_
_entity.id
_entity.type
_entity.pdbx_description
1 polymer ?
#
loop_
_entity_poly.entity_id
_entity_poly.type
_entity_poly.pdbx_seq_one_letter_code
_entity_poly.pdbx_strand_id
1 'polypeptide(L)'
;MHRPMQRRTHRDENQPGIFSIMRENELRVDDRKHHKGMAYYPLRHYHGVSIFLEVHAAQKSLDEMFHGFSIDLKPYYDKTQMEKIRAIHEQITSNLQVRVTIEELSKQYDMPATSMKKCFREIYGDSIYSYQKR
;
A
#
# COMPACT_ATOMS: atom_id res chain seq x y z
N MET A 1 -2.29 -18.17 -42.53
CA MET A 1 -3.30 -17.66 -41.56
C MET A 1 -2.70 -17.70 -40.16
N HIS A 2 -2.22 -16.56 -39.64
CA HIS A 2 -1.72 -16.44 -38.27
C HIS A 2 -2.92 -16.35 -37.32
N ARG A 3 -3.05 -17.27 -36.34
CA ARG A 3 -4.02 -17.09 -35.24
C ARG A 3 -3.54 -15.92 -34.36
N PRO A 4 -4.43 -15.01 -33.94
CA PRO A 4 -4.05 -13.96 -33.01
C PRO A 4 -3.68 -14.61 -31.66
N MET A 5 -2.49 -14.28 -31.16
CA MET A 5 -2.00 -14.69 -29.85
C MET A 5 -2.92 -14.10 -28.79
N GLN A 6 -3.71 -14.95 -28.11
CA GLN A 6 -4.58 -14.53 -27.00
C GLN A 6 -3.72 -13.84 -25.94
N ARG A 7 -4.06 -12.58 -25.60
CA ARG A 7 -3.35 -11.80 -24.59
C ARG A 7 -3.48 -12.51 -23.24
N ARG A 8 -2.33 -12.87 -22.66
CA ARG A 8 -2.17 -13.76 -21.51
C ARG A 8 -2.34 -12.95 -20.22
N THR A 9 -3.31 -13.32 -19.38
CA THR A 9 -3.56 -12.59 -18.13
C THR A 9 -3.96 -13.52 -16.96
N HIS A 10 -3.23 -13.44 -15.84
CA HIS A 10 -3.50 -14.05 -14.52
C HIS A 10 -4.76 -13.45 -13.89
N ARG A 11 -5.54 -14.19 -13.09
CA ARG A 11 -6.79 -13.70 -12.47
C ARG A 11 -6.82 -14.12 -10.99
N ASP A 12 -6.97 -13.17 -10.09
CA ASP A 12 -7.13 -13.40 -8.65
C ASP A 12 -8.49 -12.84 -8.19
N GLU A 13 -9.20 -13.54 -7.32
CA GLU A 13 -10.49 -13.08 -6.80
C GLU A 13 -10.31 -12.50 -5.40
N ASN A 14 -10.43 -11.17 -5.29
CA ASN A 14 -10.19 -10.46 -4.03
C ASN A 14 -11.42 -10.43 -3.12
N GLN A 15 -12.62 -10.43 -3.73
CA GLN A 15 -13.95 -10.49 -3.12
C GLN A 15 -14.89 -11.24 -4.07
N PRO A 16 -16.03 -11.78 -3.61
CA PRO A 16 -16.97 -12.48 -4.48
C PRO A 16 -17.34 -11.62 -5.71
N GLY A 17 -16.91 -12.06 -6.89
CA GLY A 17 -17.16 -11.37 -8.17
C GLY A 17 -16.17 -10.26 -8.54
N ILE A 18 -15.18 -9.92 -7.71
CA ILE A 18 -14.16 -8.90 -8.01
C ILE A 18 -12.82 -9.58 -8.31
N PHE A 19 -12.32 -9.37 -9.54
CA PHE A 19 -11.11 -10.04 -10.04
C PHE A 19 -9.99 -9.05 -10.36
N SER A 20 -8.78 -9.31 -9.84
CA SER A 20 -7.54 -8.66 -10.26
C SER A 20 -6.88 -9.47 -11.36
N ILE A 21 -6.63 -8.83 -12.50
CA ILE A 21 -6.04 -9.50 -13.67
C ILE A 21 -4.60 -9.00 -13.89
N MET A 22 -3.58 -9.85 -13.70
CA MET A 22 -2.19 -9.47 -14.00
C MET A 22 -1.78 -9.89 -15.40
N ARG A 23 -1.12 -9.02 -16.14
CA ARG A 23 -0.62 -9.28 -17.49
C ARG A 23 0.83 -9.74 -17.48
N GLU A 24 1.30 -10.19 -18.64
CA GLU A 24 2.72 -10.41 -18.89
C GLU A 24 3.53 -9.14 -18.54
N ASN A 25 4.60 -9.33 -17.78
CA ASN A 25 5.49 -8.28 -17.25
C ASN A 25 4.87 -7.32 -16.21
N GLU A 26 3.76 -7.71 -15.58
CA GLU A 26 3.18 -6.96 -14.47
C GLU A 26 3.69 -7.50 -13.12
N LEU A 27 4.24 -6.61 -12.29
CA LEU A 27 4.67 -6.89 -10.92
C LEU A 27 3.53 -6.56 -9.96
N ARG A 28 3.19 -7.51 -9.07
CA ARG A 28 2.29 -7.25 -7.94
C ARG A 28 3.04 -7.40 -6.63
N VAL A 29 2.82 -6.41 -5.76
CA VAL A 29 3.25 -6.42 -4.37
C VAL A 29 1.97 -6.55 -3.53
N ASP A 30 1.92 -7.55 -2.66
CA ASP A 30 0.73 -7.87 -1.85
C ASP A 30 1.17 -8.23 -0.42
N ASP A 31 0.50 -7.68 0.59
CA ASP A 31 0.82 -7.93 2.01
C ASP A 31 0.18 -9.21 2.58
N ARG A 32 -0.69 -9.87 1.78
CA ARG A 32 -1.40 -11.12 2.03
C ARG A 32 -2.24 -11.18 3.30
N LYS A 33 -2.44 -10.07 4.03
CA LYS A 33 -3.08 -10.07 5.37
C LYS A 33 -4.56 -10.44 5.36
N HIS A 34 -5.23 -10.34 4.21
CA HIS A 34 -6.67 -10.64 4.06
C HIS A 34 -6.97 -11.64 2.94
N HIS A 35 -5.98 -12.41 2.49
CA HIS A 35 -6.19 -13.36 1.40
C HIS A 35 -7.12 -14.52 1.84
N LYS A 36 -8.39 -14.47 1.43
CA LYS A 36 -9.40 -15.53 1.60
C LYS A 36 -9.88 -16.13 0.26
N GLY A 37 -9.43 -15.60 -0.87
CA GLY A 37 -9.82 -16.02 -2.21
C GLY A 37 -8.97 -17.17 -2.75
N MET A 38 -9.46 -17.84 -3.79
CA MET A 38 -8.69 -18.86 -4.51
C MET A 38 -7.92 -18.21 -5.67
N ALA A 39 -6.60 -18.36 -5.66
CA ALA A 39 -5.76 -17.95 -6.79
C ALA A 39 -5.83 -19.01 -7.89
N TYR A 40 -6.38 -18.65 -9.05
CA TYR A 40 -6.49 -19.54 -10.21
C TYR A 40 -5.54 -19.10 -11.32
N TYR A 41 -4.53 -19.93 -11.58
CA TYR A 41 -3.59 -19.74 -12.69
C TYR A 41 -4.19 -20.36 -13.96
N PRO A 42 -4.45 -19.57 -15.02
CA PRO A 42 -5.04 -20.10 -16.26
C PRO A 42 -4.14 -21.10 -17.01
N LEU A 43 -2.85 -21.14 -16.69
CA LEU A 43 -1.89 -22.10 -17.21
C LEU A 43 -1.55 -23.11 -16.11
N ARG A 44 -1.52 -24.40 -16.46
CA ARG A 44 -1.07 -25.49 -15.56
C ARG A 44 0.38 -25.32 -15.04
N HIS A 45 1.11 -24.29 -15.48
CA HIS A 45 2.47 -23.98 -15.09
C HIS A 45 2.66 -22.45 -15.07
N TYR A 46 2.73 -21.87 -13.87
CA TYR A 46 3.21 -20.51 -13.63
C TYR A 46 4.62 -20.61 -13.02
N HIS A 47 5.62 -20.06 -13.71
CA HIS A 47 6.98 -19.91 -13.17
C HIS A 47 7.13 -18.52 -12.57
N GLY A 48 6.47 -18.28 -11.43
CA GLY A 48 6.74 -17.10 -10.61
C GLY A 48 7.80 -17.40 -9.58
N VAL A 49 8.48 -16.34 -9.12
CA VAL A 49 9.34 -16.40 -7.94
C VAL A 49 8.62 -15.69 -6.81
N SER A 50 8.39 -16.38 -5.70
CA SER A 50 7.98 -15.74 -4.46
C SER A 50 9.22 -15.30 -3.70
N ILE A 51 9.35 -14.00 -3.45
CA ILE A 51 10.43 -13.43 -2.63
C ILE A 51 9.84 -13.12 -1.26
N PHE A 52 10.39 -13.75 -0.23
CA PHE A 52 10.09 -13.42 1.15
C PHE A 52 11.23 -12.56 1.69
N LEU A 53 10.89 -11.41 2.27
CA LEU A 53 11.86 -10.49 2.85
C LEU A 53 11.73 -10.54 4.37
N GLU A 54 12.80 -10.93 5.04
CA GLU A 54 12.93 -10.72 6.47
C GLU A 54 13.43 -9.30 6.71
N VAL A 55 12.51 -8.40 7.10
CA VAL A 55 12.74 -6.94 7.12
C VAL A 55 14.00 -6.55 7.89
N HIS A 56 14.27 -7.18 9.04
CA HIS A 56 15.39 -6.81 9.88
C HIS A 56 16.74 -7.23 9.27
N ALA A 57 16.88 -8.48 8.83
CA ALA A 57 18.08 -8.90 8.11
C ALA A 57 18.27 -8.14 6.79
N ALA A 58 17.19 -7.92 6.04
CA ALA A 58 17.25 -7.17 4.78
C ALA A 58 17.72 -5.73 5.00
N GLN A 59 17.20 -5.04 6.01
CA GLN A 59 17.64 -3.68 6.35
C GLN A 59 19.14 -3.62 6.63
N LYS A 60 19.63 -4.55 7.47
CA LYS A 60 21.06 -4.62 7.81
C LYS A 60 21.93 -4.83 6.56
N SER A 61 21.53 -5.75 5.68
CA SER A 61 22.25 -5.99 4.44
C SER A 61 22.23 -4.77 3.50
N LEU A 62 21.14 -4.00 3.47
CA LEU A 62 21.08 -2.76 2.69
C LEU A 62 22.02 -1.69 3.25
N ASP A 63 22.06 -1.51 4.57
CA ASP A 63 22.95 -0.55 5.24
C ASP A 63 24.43 -0.86 4.97
N GLU A 64 24.78 -2.15 4.92
CA GLU A 64 26.14 -2.64 4.64
C GLU A 64 26.52 -2.53 3.15
N MET A 65 25.61 -2.84 2.22
CA MET A 65 25.94 -2.84 0.79
C MET A 65 25.91 -1.45 0.18
N PHE A 66 25.13 -0.53 0.74
CA PHE A 66 24.79 0.72 0.10
C PHE A 66 25.09 1.94 0.96
N HIS A 67 26.37 2.15 1.26
CA HIS A 67 26.83 3.28 2.08
C HIS A 67 26.54 4.68 1.49
N GLY A 68 26.19 4.78 0.21
CA GLY A 68 25.96 6.05 -0.48
C GLY A 68 24.49 6.50 -0.52
N PHE A 69 23.55 5.68 -0.08
CA PHE A 69 22.13 6.00 -0.09
C PHE A 69 21.40 5.32 1.07
N SER A 70 20.46 6.04 1.69
CA SER A 70 19.65 5.48 2.78
C SER A 70 18.40 4.81 2.22
N ILE A 71 18.27 3.50 2.39
CA ILE A 71 17.01 2.77 2.18
C ILE A 71 16.46 2.40 3.54
N ASP A 72 15.22 2.78 3.84
CA ASP A 72 14.53 2.37 5.07
C ASP A 72 13.35 1.45 4.73
N LEU A 73 13.50 0.16 5.04
CA LEU A 73 12.44 -0.85 4.94
C LEU A 73 11.45 -0.76 6.11
N LYS A 74 11.69 0.09 7.12
CA LYS A 74 10.94 0.12 8.39
C LYS A 74 9.74 1.06 8.52
N PRO A 75 9.15 1.77 7.53
CA PRO A 75 7.90 2.48 7.82
C PRO A 75 6.73 1.48 7.83
N TYR A 76 6.81 0.45 8.67
CA TYR A 76 5.68 -0.28 9.18
C TYR A 76 5.09 0.55 10.30
N TYR A 77 4.17 1.42 9.94
CA TYR A 77 3.24 1.98 10.89
C TYR A 77 2.44 0.83 11.52
N ASP A 78 2.29 0.88 12.85
CA ASP A 78 1.41 -0.03 13.56
C ASP A 78 0.04 -0.05 12.86
N LYS A 79 -0.61 -1.22 12.80
CA LYS A 79 -1.90 -1.37 12.12
C LYS A 79 -2.93 -0.33 12.61
N THR A 80 -2.93 -0.07 13.92
CA THR A 80 -3.81 0.92 14.56
C THR A 80 -3.50 2.34 14.07
N GLN A 81 -2.20 2.68 13.94
CA GLN A 81 -1.80 3.98 13.41
C GLN A 81 -2.19 4.12 11.94
N MET A 82 -2.03 3.06 11.14
CA MET A 82 -2.46 3.04 9.73
C MET A 82 -3.98 3.24 9.59
N GLU A 83 -4.77 2.56 10.42
CA GLU A 83 -6.22 2.70 10.42
C GLU A 83 -6.65 4.13 10.76
N LYS A 84 -6.02 4.75 11.79
CA LYS A 84 -6.25 6.16 12.13
C LYS A 84 -5.91 7.09 10.95
N ILE A 85 -4.76 6.89 10.31
CA ILE A 85 -4.33 7.72 9.16
C ILE A 85 -5.25 7.54 7.93
N ARG A 86 -5.77 6.33 7.70
CA ARG A 86 -6.78 6.07 6.66
C ARG A 86 -8.10 6.78 6.95
N ALA A 87 -8.60 6.69 8.18
CA ALA A 87 -9.82 7.37 8.58
C ALA A 87 -9.69 8.91 8.47
N ILE A 88 -8.53 9.47 8.85
CA ILE A 88 -8.24 10.91 8.65
C ILE A 88 -8.31 11.27 7.16
N HIS A 89 -7.68 10.49 6.29
CA HIS A 89 -7.71 10.73 4.85
C HIS A 89 -9.14 10.68 4.30
N GLU A 90 -9.93 9.66 4.66
CA GLU A 90 -11.33 9.54 4.27
C GLU A 90 -12.16 10.75 4.73
N GLN A 91 -11.98 11.19 5.99
CA GLN A 91 -12.71 12.33 6.54
C GLN A 91 -12.40 13.63 5.79
N ILE A 92 -11.13 13.93 5.53
CA ILE A 92 -10.75 15.20 4.87
C ILE A 92 -11.05 15.19 3.37
N THR A 93 -11.15 14.02 2.73
CA THR A 93 -11.47 13.90 1.30
C THR A 93 -12.97 13.75 1.02
N SER A 94 -13.76 13.24 1.96
CA SER A 94 -15.20 13.04 1.79
C SER A 94 -16.03 14.32 1.96
N ASN A 95 -15.53 15.33 2.68
CA ASN A 95 -16.27 16.56 2.95
C ASN A 95 -15.40 17.83 2.82
N LEU A 96 -15.18 18.25 1.58
CA LEU A 96 -14.29 19.36 1.20
C LEU A 96 -14.79 20.75 1.66
N GLN A 97 -16.04 20.87 2.11
CA GLN A 97 -16.61 22.12 2.60
C GLN A 97 -16.29 22.38 4.09
N VAL A 98 -15.89 21.35 4.84
CA VAL A 98 -15.60 21.45 6.27
C VAL A 98 -14.10 21.39 6.49
N ARG A 99 -13.52 22.50 6.92
CA ARG A 99 -12.13 22.52 7.39
C ARG A 99 -12.07 21.92 8.79
N VAL A 100 -11.18 20.93 8.95
CA VAL A 100 -10.88 20.33 10.25
C VAL A 100 -9.47 20.73 10.63
N THR A 101 -9.28 21.20 11.86
CA THR A 101 -7.97 21.59 12.39
C THR A 101 -7.13 20.35 12.73
N ILE A 102 -5.82 20.55 12.84
CA ILE A 102 -4.89 19.49 13.23
C ILE A 102 -5.13 19.10 14.69
N GLU A 103 -5.50 20.04 15.56
CA GLU A 103 -5.84 19.81 16.96
C GLU A 103 -7.08 18.92 17.10
N GLU A 104 -8.12 19.17 16.32
CA GLU A 104 -9.34 18.37 16.31
C GLU A 104 -9.06 16.93 15.87
N LEU A 105 -8.32 16.74 14.77
CA LEU A 105 -7.93 15.41 14.30
C LEU A 105 -7.05 14.69 15.34
N SER A 106 -6.10 15.40 15.94
CA SER A 106 -5.20 14.84 16.96
C SER A 106 -5.98 14.32 18.17
N LYS A 107 -7.00 15.09 18.62
CA LYS A 107 -7.88 14.71 19.72
C LYS A 107 -8.84 13.58 19.33
N GLN A 108 -9.44 13.66 18.14
CA GLN A 108 -10.42 12.68 17.65
C GLN A 108 -9.82 11.28 17.50
N TYR A 109 -8.61 11.19 16.95
CA TYR A 109 -7.95 9.92 16.67
C TYR A 109 -6.94 9.52 17.75
N ASP A 110 -6.84 10.28 18.85
CA ASP A 110 -5.87 10.05 19.93
C ASP A 110 -4.46 9.79 19.35
N MET A 111 -3.99 10.73 18.56
CA MET A 111 -2.70 10.65 17.87
C MET A 111 -1.98 11.99 17.95
N PRO A 112 -0.71 12.03 18.40
CA PRO A 112 0.05 13.28 18.43
C PRO A 112 0.12 13.93 17.04
N ALA A 113 -0.16 15.23 16.98
CA ALA A 113 -0.17 16.00 15.74
C ALA A 113 1.13 15.88 14.91
N THR A 114 2.29 15.77 15.57
CA THR A 114 3.59 15.58 14.93
C THR A 114 3.68 14.24 14.21
N SER A 115 3.33 13.15 14.89
CA SER A 115 3.25 11.80 14.32
C SER A 115 2.24 11.78 13.18
N MET A 116 1.03 12.29 13.40
CA MET A 116 -0.05 12.33 12.41
C MET A 116 0.39 13.01 11.11
N LYS A 117 0.96 14.23 11.19
CA LYS A 117 1.44 14.97 10.01
C LYS A 117 2.54 14.23 9.25
N LYS A 118 3.49 13.62 9.99
CA LYS A 118 4.60 12.86 9.40
C LYS A 118 4.07 11.62 8.68
N CYS A 119 3.28 10.80 9.38
CA CYS A 119 2.71 9.56 8.83
C CYS A 119 1.86 9.83 7.59
N PHE A 120 0.97 10.84 7.67
CA PHE A 120 0.09 11.18 6.57
C PHE A 120 0.87 11.55 5.31
N ARG A 121 1.91 12.38 5.44
CA ARG A 121 2.75 12.78 4.30
C ARG A 121 3.54 11.61 3.72
N GLU A 122 4.07 10.72 4.56
CA GLU A 122 4.82 9.55 4.08
C GLU A 122 3.92 8.55 3.34
N ILE A 123 2.65 8.42 3.73
CA ILE A 123 1.71 7.48 3.11
C ILE A 123 1.05 8.05 1.86
N TYR A 124 0.64 9.33 1.88
CA TYR A 124 -0.16 9.94 0.81
C TYR A 124 0.60 10.97 -0.05
N GLY A 125 1.89 11.19 0.23
CA GLY A 125 2.80 12.01 -0.56
C GLY A 125 2.65 13.53 -0.41
N ASP A 126 1.66 14.02 0.33
CA ASP A 126 1.41 15.46 0.52
C ASP A 126 0.83 15.75 1.92
N SER A 127 0.77 17.02 2.30
CA SER A 127 0.29 17.43 3.62
C SER A 127 -1.24 17.36 3.74
N ILE A 128 -1.76 17.13 4.95
CA ILE A 128 -3.20 17.19 5.26
C ILE A 128 -3.82 18.50 4.75
N TYR A 129 -3.11 19.63 4.94
CA TYR A 129 -3.56 20.94 4.49
C TYR A 129 -3.71 21.02 2.97
N SER A 130 -2.78 20.41 2.22
CA SER A 130 -2.85 20.37 0.76
C SER A 130 -4.09 19.63 0.28
N TYR A 131 -4.49 18.54 0.96
CA TYR A 131 -5.71 17.80 0.64
C TYR A 131 -6.98 18.59 0.97
N GLN A 132 -7.00 19.35 2.07
CA GLN A 132 -8.14 20.20 2.44
C GLN A 132 -8.31 21.46 1.56
N LYS A 133 -7.34 21.78 0.71
CA LYS A 133 -7.39 22.93 -0.22
C LYS A 133 -7.82 22.53 -1.64
N ARG A 134 -7.81 21.23 -1.95
CA ARG A 134 -8.25 20.70 -3.25
C ARG A 134 -9.76 20.85 -3.40
#